data_AF-A0A954UYP4-F1
#
_entry.id   AF-A0A954UYP4-F1
#
_cell.length_a   1.000
_cell.length_b   1.000
_cell.length_c   1.000
_cell.angle_alpha   90.00
_cell.angle_beta   90.00
_cell.angle_gamma   90.00
#
_symmetry.space_group_name_H-M   'P 1'
#
loop_
_entity.id
_entity.type
_entity.pdbx_description
1 polymer ?
#
loop_
_entity_poly.entity_id
_entity_poly.type
_entity_poly.pdbx_seq_one_letter_code
_entity_poly.pdbx_strand_id
1 'polypeptide(L)'
;DTSINASLGLPAGMYHVSLSVRTLADLVSLAGSLAEQGVKVSEVTDLGIAKSVFLSDPNGIQIELSVRTRAFAACDVGRVTRAEVARRD
;
A
#
# COMPACT_ATOMS: atom_id res chain seq x y z
N ASP A 1 13.95 13.75 7.66
CA ASP A 1 13.04 12.76 7.06
C ASP A 1 13.83 12.05 5.97
N THR A 2 13.94 10.72 6.02
CA THR A 2 14.66 9.89 5.02
C THR A 2 13.73 9.32 3.96
N SER A 3 12.44 9.66 3.98
CA SER A 3 11.48 9.22 2.97
C SER A 3 11.84 9.76 1.58
N ILE A 4 11.85 8.86 0.59
CA ILE A 4 12.01 9.22 -0.83
C ILE A 4 10.86 10.11 -1.29
N ASN A 5 9.62 9.79 -0.88
CA ASN A 5 8.44 10.59 -1.23
C ASN A 5 8.57 12.00 -0.66
N ALA A 6 8.90 12.14 0.63
CA ALA A 6 9.06 13.46 1.25
C ALA A 6 10.19 14.26 0.62
N SER A 7 11.35 13.63 0.37
CA SER A 7 12.52 14.29 -0.24
C SER A 7 12.23 14.82 -1.65
N LEU A 8 11.32 14.18 -2.39
CA LEU A 8 10.89 14.59 -3.73
C LEU A 8 9.63 15.46 -3.73
N GLY A 9 9.08 15.80 -2.55
CA GLY A 9 7.82 16.56 -2.44
C GLY A 9 6.59 15.81 -2.98
N LEU A 10 6.65 14.49 -3.02
CA LEU A 10 5.59 13.62 -3.50
C LEU A 10 4.66 13.19 -2.37
N PRO A 11 3.36 12.96 -2.67
CA PRO A 11 2.46 12.28 -1.75
C PRO A 11 3.00 10.94 -1.23
N ALA A 12 2.60 10.57 -0.02
CA ALA A 12 2.71 9.19 0.42
C ALA A 12 1.96 8.27 -0.56
N GLY A 13 2.52 7.09 -0.80
CA GLY A 13 2.00 6.09 -1.72
C GLY A 13 2.64 6.10 -3.11
N MET A 14 3.44 7.11 -3.47
CA MET A 14 4.01 7.21 -4.82
C MET A 14 5.18 6.23 -5.02
N TYR A 15 6.25 6.38 -4.25
CA TYR A 15 7.36 5.41 -4.21
C TYR A 15 7.19 4.47 -3.03
N HIS A 16 7.06 3.18 -3.33
CA HIS A 16 7.00 2.10 -2.36
C HIS A 16 7.46 0.78 -2.98
N VAL A 17 7.76 -0.20 -2.14
CA VAL A 17 7.97 -1.59 -2.54
C VAL A 17 6.79 -2.44 -2.08
N SER A 18 6.25 -3.26 -2.98
CA SER A 18 5.12 -4.15 -2.68
C SER A 18 5.61 -5.57 -2.46
N LEU A 19 5.18 -6.18 -1.35
CA LEU A 19 5.42 -7.59 -1.04
C LEU A 19 4.09 -8.34 -1.16
N SER A 20 4.08 -9.38 -1.99
CA SER A 20 2.87 -10.15 -2.24
C SER A 20 2.55 -11.09 -1.08
N VAL A 21 1.30 -11.06 -0.64
CA VAL A 21 0.71 -11.98 0.32
C VAL A 21 -0.25 -12.91 -0.42
N ARG A 22 -0.38 -14.15 0.05
CA ARG A 22 -1.06 -15.21 -0.70
C ARG A 22 -2.58 -15.13 -0.63
N THR A 23 -3.14 -14.76 0.51
CA THR A 23 -4.59 -14.66 0.71
C THR A 23 -4.98 -13.38 1.44
N LEU A 24 -6.26 -13.00 1.34
CA LEU A 24 -6.78 -11.85 2.08
C LEU A 24 -6.77 -12.09 3.59
N ALA A 25 -7.01 -13.33 4.02
CA ALA A 25 -6.91 -13.71 5.43
C ALA A 25 -5.48 -13.52 5.95
N ASP A 26 -4.47 -13.95 5.18
CA ASP A 26 -3.05 -13.75 5.52
C ASP A 26 -2.71 -12.25 5.59
N LEU A 27 -3.24 -11.44 4.67
CA LEU A 27 -3.02 -9.99 4.66
C LEU A 27 -3.56 -9.34 5.94
N VAL A 28 -4.81 -9.65 6.31
CA VAL A 28 -5.45 -9.13 7.53
C VAL A 28 -4.73 -9.62 8.78
N SER A 29 -4.36 -10.90 8.84
CA SER A 29 -3.64 -11.48 9.97
C SER A 29 -2.26 -10.84 10.15
N LEU A 30 -1.52 -10.64 9.05
CA LEU A 30 -0.19 -10.02 9.09
C LEU A 30 -0.28 -8.54 9.49
N ALA A 31 -1.25 -7.81 8.93
CA ALA A 31 -1.50 -6.42 9.31
C ALA A 31 -1.85 -6.28 10.80
N GLY A 32 -2.71 -7.16 11.32
CA GLY A 32 -3.05 -7.20 12.74
C GLY A 32 -1.85 -7.48 13.64
N SER A 33 -1.04 -8.49 13.29
CA SER A 33 0.17 -8.82 14.06
C SER A 33 1.20 -7.69 14.08
N LEU A 34 1.36 -6.97 12.97
CA LEU A 34 2.21 -5.77 12.92
C LEU A 34 1.67 -4.65 13.79
N ALA A 35 0.36 -4.40 13.76
CA ALA A 35 -0.28 -3.39 14.59
C ALA A 35 -0.16 -3.70 16.09
N GLU A 36 -0.29 -4.97 16.50
CA GLU A 36 -0.06 -5.43 17.88
C GLU A 36 1.37 -5.16 18.36
N GLN A 37 2.34 -5.15 17.46
CA GLN A 37 3.73 -4.79 17.74
C GLN A 37 4.00 -3.28 17.72
N GLY A 38 2.95 -2.45 17.57
CA GLY A 38 3.05 -0.99 17.56
C GLY A 38 3.43 -0.40 16.20
N VAL A 39 3.46 -1.19 15.13
CA VAL A 39 3.67 -0.67 13.77
C VAL A 39 2.41 0.02 13.29
N LYS A 40 2.54 1.24 12.77
CA LYS A 40 1.41 1.93 12.13
C LYS A 40 1.15 1.31 10.76
N VAL A 41 0.00 0.65 10.63
CA VAL A 41 -0.47 0.02 9.39
C VAL A 41 -1.77 0.71 8.96
N SER A 42 -1.94 0.95 7.67
CA SER A 42 -3.18 1.51 7.12
C SER A 42 -4.35 0.52 7.21
N GLU A 43 -5.56 1.03 6.98
CA GLU A 43 -6.69 0.16 6.65
C GLU A 43 -6.45 -0.60 5.32
N VAL A 44 -7.21 -1.67 5.11
CA VAL A 44 -7.19 -2.42 3.86
C VAL A 44 -7.81 -1.57 2.75
N THR A 45 -7.00 -1.19 1.78
CA THR A 45 -7.41 -0.43 0.59
C THR A 45 -7.74 -1.37 -0.56
N ASP A 46 -8.83 -1.10 -1.28
CA ASP A 46 -9.16 -1.79 -2.53
C ASP A 46 -8.60 -1.03 -3.73
N LEU A 47 -7.71 -1.69 -4.48
CA LEU A 47 -7.05 -1.17 -5.68
C LEU A 47 -7.61 -1.79 -6.97
N GLY A 48 -8.76 -2.46 -6.89
CA GLY A 48 -9.50 -3.04 -8.02
C GLY A 48 -9.00 -4.42 -8.46
N ILE A 49 -7.69 -4.61 -8.64
CA ILE A 49 -7.08 -5.94 -8.93
C ILE A 49 -6.41 -6.57 -7.70
N ALA A 50 -6.23 -5.78 -6.66
CA ALA A 50 -5.57 -6.16 -5.43
C ALA A 50 -6.22 -5.46 -4.24
N LYS A 51 -6.02 -6.03 -3.05
CA LYS A 51 -6.26 -5.37 -1.77
C LYS A 51 -4.93 -5.24 -1.05
N SER A 52 -4.72 -4.12 -0.39
CA SER A 52 -3.41 -3.80 0.17
C SER A 52 -3.49 -3.05 1.49
N VAL A 53 -2.44 -3.18 2.30
CA VAL A 53 -2.17 -2.28 3.44
C VAL A 53 -0.79 -1.63 3.24
N PHE A 54 -0.62 -0.45 3.83
CA PHE A 54 0.60 0.34 3.72
C PHE A 54 1.20 0.61 5.11
N LEU A 55 2.52 0.60 5.18
CA LEU A 55 3.31 0.93 6.37
C LEU A 55 4.61 1.61 5.95
N SER A 56 5.29 2.23 6.91
CA SER A 56 6.65 2.76 6.72
C SER A 56 7.61 2.05 7.64
N ASP A 57 8.77 1.68 7.11
CA ASP A 57 9.87 1.19 7.94
C ASP A 57 10.56 2.34 8.71
N PRO A 58 11.43 2.02 9.69
CA PRO A 58 12.17 3.05 10.44
C PRO A 58 13.11 3.91 9.60
N ASN A 59 13.48 3.49 8.39
CA ASN A 59 14.32 4.23 7.45
C ASN A 59 13.49 5.10 6.48
N GLY A 60 12.16 5.12 6.61
CA GLY A 60 11.27 5.93 5.77
C GLY A 60 10.93 5.29 4.43
N ILE A 61 11.26 4.01 4.22
CA ILE A 61 10.81 3.26 3.05
C ILE A 61 9.34 2.91 3.26
N GLN A 62 8.50 3.27 2.30
CA GLN A 62 7.11 2.86 2.30
C GLN A 62 7.00 1.45 1.73
N ILE A 63 6.30 0.59 2.47
CA ILE A 63 6.06 -0.80 2.13
C ILE A 63 4.55 -0.98 1.91
N GLU A 64 4.20 -1.68 0.85
CA GLU A 64 2.86 -2.19 0.60
C GLU A 64 2.86 -3.71 0.83
N LEU A 65 1.88 -4.22 1.56
CA LEU A 65 1.55 -5.63 1.57
C LEU A 65 0.30 -5.82 0.72
N SER A 66 0.36 -6.62 -0.33
CA SER A 66 -0.73 -6.72 -1.31
C SER A 66 -1.15 -8.16 -1.58
N VAL A 67 -2.45 -8.37 -1.74
CA VAL A 67 -3.01 -9.63 -2.23
C VAL A 67 -3.78 -9.36 -3.52
N ARG A 68 -3.48 -10.13 -4.55
CA ARG A 68 -4.22 -10.06 -5.82
C ARG A 68 -5.59 -10.74 -5.65
N THR A 69 -6.66 -10.02 -5.96
CA THR A 69 -8.05 -10.52 -5.78
C THR A 69 -8.59 -11.20 -7.04
N ARG A 70 -8.01 -10.92 -8.20
CA ARG A 70 -8.36 -11.55 -9.49
C ARG A 70 -7.21 -11.48 -10.49
N ALA A 71 -7.28 -12.32 -11.52
CA ALA A 71 -6.37 -12.23 -12.65
C ALA A 71 -6.54 -10.88 -13.41
N PHE A 72 -5.45 -10.44 -14.03
CA PHE A 72 -5.43 -9.32 -14.95
C PHE A 72 -6.12 -9.76 -16.24
N ALA A 73 -6.96 -8.89 -16.77
CA ALA A 73 -7.78 -9.17 -17.94
C ALA A 73 -7.65 -8.05 -18.97
N ALA A 74 -8.16 -8.28 -20.18
CA ALA A 74 -8.10 -7.30 -21.26
C ALA A 74 -8.72 -5.94 -20.89
N CYS A 75 -9.76 -5.92 -20.04
CA CYS A 75 -10.38 -4.68 -19.57
C CYS A 75 -9.50 -3.83 -18.63
N ASP A 76 -8.41 -4.40 -18.11
CA ASP A 76 -7.45 -3.66 -17.29
C ASP A 76 -6.43 -2.89 -18.14
N VAL A 77 -6.29 -3.22 -19.42
CA VAL A 77 -5.41 -2.50 -20.35
C VAL A 77 -5.93 -1.08 -20.53
N GLY A 78 -5.08 -0.09 -20.24
CA GLY A 78 -5.44 1.32 -20.36
C GLY A 78 -6.40 1.82 -19.27
N ARG A 79 -6.72 1.00 -18.25
CA ARG A 79 -7.50 1.45 -17.10
C ARG A 79 -6.74 2.54 -16.36
N VAL A 80 -7.37 3.70 -16.23
CA VAL A 80 -6.86 4.82 -15.44
C VAL A 80 -7.66 4.92 -14.15
N THR A 81 -6.97 4.82 -13.02
CA THR A 81 -7.55 5.12 -11.70
C THR A 81 -7.06 6.50 -11.28
N ARG A 82 -7.97 7.34 -10.79
CA ARG A 82 -7.64 8.68 -10.28
C ARG A 82 -7.77 8.66 -8.77
N ALA A 83 -6.74 9.13 -8.08
CA ALA A 83 -6.77 9.36 -6.64
C ALA A 83 -6.57 10.85 -6.39
N GLU A 84 -7.30 11.38 -5.41
CA GLU A 84 -7.11 12.73 -4.91
C GLU A 84 -6.36 12.67 -3.59
N VAL A 85 -5.26 13.41 -3.50
CA VAL A 85 -4.47 13.51 -2.27
C VAL A 85 -4.70 14.88 -1.68
N ALA A 86 -5.41 14.93 -0.55
CA ALA A 86 -5.47 16.14 0.26
C ALA A 86 -4.07 16.40 0.83
N ARG A 87 -3.50 17.58 0.55
CA ARG A 87 -2.31 18.05 1.26
C ARG A 87 -2.73 18.53 2.64
N ARG A 88 -2.01 18.14 3.68
CA ARG A 88 -2.06 18.85 4.95
C ARG A 88 -1.07 20.00 4.86
N ASP A 89 -1.59 21.21 5.07
CA ASP A 89 -0.79 22.43 5.27
C ASP A 89 0.05 22.34 6.54
#